data_AF-A0A0B1RQS6-F1
#
_entry.id   AF-A0A0B1RQS6-F1
#
_cell.length_a   1.000
_cell.length_b   1.000
_cell.length_c   1.000
_cell.angle_alpha   90.00
_cell.angle_beta   90.00
_cell.angle_gamma   90.00
#
_symmetry.space_group_name_H-M   'P 1'
#
loop_
_entity.id
_entity.type
_entity.pdbx_description
1 polymer ?
#
loop_
_entity_poly.entity_id
_entity_poly.type
_entity_poly.pdbx_seq_one_letter_code
_entity_poly.pdbx_strand_id
1 'polypeptide(L)'
;MVGLDAAGKTTILYKLKLGEIVTTIPTIGFNVETVEYKNISFTVWDVGGQDKIRPLWRHYFQNTQGLIFVVSAPFVLSLDF
;
A
#
# COMPACT_ATOMS: atom_id res chain seq x y z
N MET A 1 2.39 -4.64 2.87
CA MET A 1 2.70 -3.40 2.12
C MET A 1 2.48 -2.21 3.02
N VAL A 2 3.48 -1.35 3.16
CA VAL A 2 3.47 -0.19 4.06
C VAL A 2 3.99 1.04 3.35
N GLY A 3 3.76 2.21 3.94
CA GLY A 3 4.13 3.49 3.34
C GLY A 3 3.28 4.62 3.92
N LEU A 4 3.70 5.86 3.66
CA LEU A 4 3.00 7.06 4.11
C LEU A 4 1.54 7.08 3.62
N ASP A 5 0.73 7.91 4.28
CA ASP A 5 -0.61 8.18 3.78
C ASP A 5 -0.53 8.79 2.37
N ALA A 6 -1.54 8.51 1.54
CA ALA A 6 -1.57 8.89 0.12
C ALA A 6 -0.36 8.44 -0.74
N ALA A 7 0.44 7.47 -0.29
CA ALA A 7 1.58 6.96 -1.06
C ALA A 7 1.20 6.13 -2.31
N GLY A 8 -0.08 5.81 -2.52
CA GLY A 8 -0.54 5.01 -3.66
C GLY A 8 -0.55 3.49 -3.44
N LYS A 9 -0.44 3.02 -2.19
CA LYS A 9 -0.45 1.59 -1.82
C LYS A 9 -1.67 0.84 -2.37
N THR A 10 -2.87 1.36 -2.09
CA THR A 10 -4.13 0.74 -2.50
C THR A 10 -4.30 0.74 -4.03
N THR A 11 -3.82 1.79 -4.70
CA THR A 11 -3.81 1.86 -6.17
C THR A 11 -2.93 0.78 -6.79
N ILE A 12 -1.71 0.57 -6.25
CA ILE A 12 -0.83 -0.52 -6.69
C ILE A 12 -1.50 -1.88 -6.43
N LEU A 13 -2.12 -2.05 -5.26
CA LEU A 13 -2.81 -3.29 -4.91
C LEU A 13 -3.91 -3.66 -5.90
N TYR A 14 -4.80 -2.72 -6.22
CA TYR A 14 -5.88 -2.98 -7.16
C TYR A 14 -5.40 -3.15 -8.59
N LYS A 15 -4.34 -2.43 -9.00
CA LYS A 15 -3.73 -2.67 -10.31
C LYS A 15 -3.19 -4.09 -10.43
N LEU A 16 -2.60 -4.63 -9.36
CA LEU A 16 -2.12 -6.01 -9.33
C LEU A 16 -3.26 -7.04 -9.27
N LYS A 17 -4.33 -6.76 -8.50
CA LYS A 17 -5.46 -7.69 -8.30
C LYS A 17 -6.44 -7.72 -9.47
N LEU A 18 -6.80 -6.56 -10.00
CA LEU A 18 -7.88 -6.38 -10.98
C LEU A 18 -7.36 -6.06 -12.39
N GLY A 19 -6.08 -5.70 -12.52
CA GLY A 19 -5.52 -5.23 -13.79
C GLY A 19 -5.87 -3.77 -14.14
N GLU A 20 -6.67 -3.08 -13.30
CA GLU A 20 -7.18 -1.74 -13.57
C GLU A 20 -6.78 -0.73 -12.48
N ILE A 21 -6.74 0.55 -12.86
CA ILE A 21 -6.51 1.65 -11.93
C ILE A 21 -7.88 2.10 -11.40
N VAL A 22 -8.15 1.76 -10.14
CA VAL A 22 -9.40 2.14 -9.45
C VAL A 22 -9.15 3.39 -8.61
N THR A 23 -10.11 4.32 -8.62
CA THR A 23 -10.10 5.46 -7.70
C THR A 23 -10.32 4.97 -6.28
N THR A 24 -9.35 5.20 -5.40
CA THR A 24 -9.37 4.72 -4.02
C THR A 24 -9.57 5.86 -3.04
N ILE A 25 -10.30 5.58 -1.95
CA ILE A 25 -10.41 6.47 -0.79
C ILE A 25 -9.31 6.08 0.22
N PRO A 26 -8.73 7.03 0.98
CA PRO A 26 -7.74 6.71 2.01
C PRO A 26 -8.22 5.64 2.98
N THR A 27 -7.39 4.62 3.21
CA THR A 27 -7.70 3.50 4.11
C THR A 27 -7.60 3.93 5.57
N ILE A 28 -8.72 3.88 6.30
CA ILE A 28 -8.79 4.24 7.72
C ILE A 28 -8.18 3.15 8.64
N GLY A 29 -8.11 1.90 8.16
CA GLY A 29 -7.61 0.75 8.91
C GLY A 29 -6.61 -0.09 8.13
N PHE A 30 -6.97 -1.33 7.82
CA PHE A 30 -6.17 -2.23 7.00
C PHE A 30 -7.08 -2.94 5.99
N ASN A 31 -6.51 -3.31 4.86
CA ASN A 31 -7.12 -4.18 3.87
C ASN A 31 -6.21 -5.40 3.65
N VAL A 32 -6.79 -6.58 3.47
CA VAL A 32 -6.05 -7.82 3.18
C VAL A 32 -6.54 -8.38 1.88
N GLU A 33 -5.62 -8.54 0.94
CA GLU A 33 -5.96 -9.03 -0.39
C GLU A 33 -4.98 -10.10 -0.81
N THR A 34 -5.49 -11.20 -1.34
CA THR A 34 -4.67 -12.18 -2.04
C THR A 34 -4.60 -11.80 -3.51
N VAL A 35 -3.38 -11.65 -4.01
CA VAL A 35 -3.10 -11.31 -5.39
C VAL A 35 -2.46 -12.51 -6.07
N GLU A 36 -2.99 -12.87 -7.23
CA GLU A 36 -2.37 -13.85 -8.11
C GLU A 36 -1.63 -13.11 -9.21
N TYR A 37 -0.32 -13.34 -9.30
CA TYR A 37 0.51 -12.82 -10.37
C TYR A 37 1.30 -13.95 -11.00
N LYS A 38 0.95 -14.30 -12.25
CA LYS A 38 1.47 -15.47 -12.95
C LYS A 38 1.20 -16.75 -12.14
N ASN A 39 2.25 -17.44 -11.68
CA ASN A 39 2.15 -18.70 -10.94
C ASN A 39 2.40 -18.51 -9.43
N ILE A 40 2.37 -17.26 -8.95
CA ILE A 40 2.65 -16.92 -7.56
C ILE A 40 1.40 -16.26 -6.97
N SER A 41 0.95 -16.77 -5.83
CA SER A 41 -0.09 -16.17 -5.01
C SER A 41 0.55 -15.59 -3.76
N PHE A 42 0.26 -14.33 -3.45
CA PHE A 42 0.76 -13.67 -2.25
C PHE A 42 -0.31 -12.81 -1.60
N THR A 43 -0.35 -12.86 -0.26
CA THR A 43 -1.27 -12.05 0.54
C THR A 43 -0.62 -10.71 0.88
N VAL A 44 -1.27 -9.63 0.45
CA VAL A 44 -0.85 -8.26 0.70
C VAL A 44 -1.72 -7.64 1.77
N TRP A 45 -1.05 -7.20 2.84
CA TRP A 45 -1.63 -6.34 3.87
C TRP A 45 -1.40 -4.89 3.48
N ASP A 46 -2.44 -4.17 3.06
CA ASP A 46 -2.40 -2.72 2.85
C ASP A 46 -2.86 -2.02 4.13
N VAL A 47 -1.91 -1.43 4.85
CA VAL A 47 -2.19 -0.80 6.14
C VAL A 47 -2.19 0.71 5.97
N GLY A 48 -3.21 1.37 6.52
CA GLY A 48 -3.34 2.82 6.47
C GLY A 48 -2.11 3.54 7.02
N GLY A 49 -1.79 4.67 6.40
CA GLY A 49 -0.55 5.43 6.66
C GLY A 49 -0.66 6.51 7.73
N GLN A 50 -1.85 6.73 8.29
CA GLN A 50 -2.10 7.78 9.29
C GLN A 50 -1.38 7.48 10.61
N ASP A 51 -0.90 8.51 11.29
CA ASP A 51 -0.06 8.34 12.49
C ASP A 51 -0.74 7.54 13.60
N LYS A 52 -2.07 7.63 13.72
CA LYS A 52 -2.86 6.90 14.72
C LYS A 52 -2.86 5.38 14.53
N ILE A 53 -2.67 4.90 13.30
CA ILE A 53 -2.75 3.47 12.92
C ILE A 53 -1.37 2.85 12.65
N ARG A 54 -0.31 3.66 12.50
CA ARG A 54 1.07 3.18 12.39
C ARG A 54 1.52 2.24 13.51
N PRO A 55 1.15 2.43 14.80
CA PRO A 55 1.53 1.50 15.86
C PRO A 55 0.95 0.09 15.68
N LEU A 56 -0.07 -0.10 14.85
CA LEU A 56 -0.69 -1.39 14.59
C LEU A 56 0.09 -2.24 13.57
N TRP A 57 0.95 -1.60 12.77
CA TRP A 57 1.75 -2.24 11.72
C TRP A 57 2.51 -3.48 12.21
N ARG A 58 3.09 -3.41 13.42
CA ARG A 58 3.83 -4.52 14.05
C ARG A 58 3.02 -5.81 14.25
N HIS A 59 1.68 -5.72 14.30
CA HIS A 59 0.82 -6.89 14.48
C HIS A 59 0.51 -7.61 13.17
N TYR A 60 0.77 -6.99 12.01
CA TYR A 60 0.39 -7.52 10.70
C TYR A 60 1.52 -8.20 9.92
N PHE A 61 2.77 -8.12 10.39
CA PHE A 61 3.93 -8.68 9.67
C PHE A 61 4.48 -9.97 10.28
N GLN A 62 3.84 -10.54 11.30
CA GLN A 62 4.23 -11.85 11.80
C GLN A 62 4.12 -12.87 10.66
N ASN A 63 5.17 -13.66 10.45
CA ASN A 63 5.29 -14.66 9.37
C ASN A 63 5.26 -14.10 7.94
N THR A 64 5.55 -12.81 7.74
CA THR A 64 5.68 -12.24 6.40
C THR A 64 7.05 -12.59 5.77
N GLN A 65 7.04 -13.04 4.51
CA GLN A 65 8.26 -13.43 3.78
C GLN A 65 8.98 -12.25 3.12
N GLY A 66 8.31 -11.11 2.92
CA GLY A 66 8.89 -9.94 2.27
C GLY A 66 8.10 -8.66 2.51
N LEU A 67 8.78 -7.52 2.47
CA LEU A 67 8.20 -6.19 2.74
C LEU A 67 8.23 -5.33 1.48
N ILE A 68 7.08 -4.77 1.12
CA ILE A 68 6.95 -3.73 0.11
C ILE A 68 6.75 -2.40 0.84
N PHE A 69 7.70 -1.48 0.69
CA PHE A 69 7.63 -0.11 1.20
C PHE A 69 7.37 0.85 0.04
N VAL A 70 6.23 1.55 0.07
CA VAL A 70 5.81 2.48 -0.99
C VAL A 70 6.09 3.90 -0.56
N VAL A 71 6.84 4.62 -1.40
CA VAL A 71 7.19 6.04 -1.22
C VAL A 71 6.56 6.83 -2.35
N SER A 72 5.82 7.88 -2.00
CA SER A 72 5.41 8.87 -2.99
C SER A 72 6.59 9.79 -3.31
N ALA A 73 6.95 9.89 -4.57
CA ALA A 73 7.83 10.95 -5.03
C ALA A 73 6.97 12.22 -5.16
N PRO A 74 7.23 13.30 -4.40
CA PRO A 74 6.61 14.56 -4.70
C PRO A 74 7.04 14.98 -6.11
N PHE A 75 6.08 15.43 -6.93
CA PHE A 75 6.39 16.12 -8.17
C PHE A 75 7.08 17.44 -7.77
N VAL A 76 8.42 17.43 -7.70
CA VAL A 76 9.21 18.65 -7.44
C VAL A 76 9.28 19.42 -8.76
N LEU A 77 8.19 20.11 -9.09
CA LEU A 77 8.18 21.31 -9.93
C LEU A 77 7.21 22.31 -9.30
N SER A 78 7.61 22.85 -8.17
CA SER A 78 7.22 24.19 -7.73
C SER A 78 8.40 24.80 -6.96
N LEU A 79 9.55 24.80 -7.63
CA LEU A 79 10.63 25.76 -7.35
C LEU A 79 10.75 26.61 -8.62
N ASP A 80 9.69 27.35 -8.92
CA ASP A 80 9.85 28.59 -9.65
C ASP A 80 9.84 29.70 -8.58
N PHE A 81 10.96 30.41 -8.54
CA PHE A 81 11.18 31.63 -7.76
C PHE A 81 10.23 32.75 -8.18
#